data_AF-A0A9D4IWF1-F1
#
_entry.id   AF-A0A9D4IWF1-F1
#
_cell.length_a   1.000
_cell.length_b   1.000
_cell.length_c   1.000
_cell.angle_alpha   90.00
_cell.angle_beta   90.00
_cell.angle_gamma   90.00
#
_symmetry.space_group_name_H-M   'P 1'
#
loop_
_entity.id
_entity.type
_entity.pdbx_description
1 polymer ?
#
loop_
_entity_poly.entity_id
_entity_poly.type
_entity_poly.pdbx_seq_one_letter_code
_entity_poly.pdbx_strand_id
1 'polypeptide(L)'
;MSISDSCGPDRPTCMKLDFKEQPDLPDPDRQVPPAGGPIRLETLAQAIVKQLRLKNANYMYNVMMLPPGGDFRFDTEYEWEKQYRNLKIFMKYVNERKDFNVQMRFGTLKVFFLEVDRQTEKYGLNYPVVTGDFYSYTENQEYWTEYFTTRQFDKRLGREVLESLRSAEIFTAIAISGQVDGNVRQQIMRNLVLARKNLGIFQHHDAITGTSKEHVAHNYELLLTSAFTSTQRLLASAVQLLLSGDVPIYQAETQSRRELPHGKLILYLPEPVKDNKPTLTTYGNVT
;
A
#
# COMPACT_ATOMS: atom_id res chain seq x y z
N MET A 1 -7.24 -5.43 3.02
CA MET A 1 -7.85 -6.80 3.01
C MET A 1 -6.95 -7.72 3.81
N SER A 2 -7.47 -8.34 4.86
CA SER A 2 -6.69 -9.22 5.74
C SER A 2 -6.78 -10.69 5.32
N ILE A 3 -5.92 -11.55 5.87
CA ILE A 3 -6.00 -13.02 5.70
C ILE A 3 -7.37 -13.56 6.14
N SER A 4 -7.96 -12.97 7.18
CA SER A 4 -9.25 -13.42 7.72
C SER A 4 -10.41 -13.22 6.74
N ASP A 5 -10.32 -12.24 5.84
CA ASP A 5 -11.33 -11.95 4.82
C ASP A 5 -11.10 -12.70 3.49
N SER A 6 -9.95 -13.36 3.36
CA SER A 6 -9.47 -13.83 2.06
C SER A 6 -9.62 -15.34 1.85
N CYS A 7 -9.79 -16.14 2.91
CA CYS A 7 -9.91 -17.60 2.81
C CYS A 7 -11.34 -18.11 2.60
N GLY A 8 -12.35 -17.44 3.18
CA GLY A 8 -13.75 -17.81 3.04
C GLY A 8 -14.66 -17.02 3.97
N PRO A 9 -15.95 -17.38 4.06
CA PRO A 9 -16.93 -16.60 4.82
C PRO A 9 -16.73 -16.62 6.34
N ASP A 10 -16.11 -17.65 6.92
CA ASP A 10 -15.89 -17.75 8.37
C ASP A 10 -14.54 -17.13 8.78
N ARG A 11 -14.57 -15.84 9.12
CA ARG A 11 -13.39 -15.04 9.52
C ARG A 11 -12.56 -15.71 10.64
N PRO A 12 -13.13 -16.15 11.79
CA PRO A 12 -12.38 -16.86 12.83
C PRO A 12 -11.61 -18.09 12.34
N THR A 13 -12.19 -18.87 11.44
CA THR A 13 -11.49 -20.03 10.85
C THR A 13 -10.38 -19.57 9.93
N CYS A 14 -10.62 -18.56 9.09
CA CYS A 14 -9.64 -18.01 8.15
C CYS A 14 -8.43 -17.38 8.86
N MET A 15 -8.64 -16.75 10.01
CA MET A 15 -7.59 -16.15 10.83
C MET A 15 -6.56 -17.18 11.35
N LYS A 16 -6.91 -18.48 11.36
CA LYS A 16 -5.97 -19.56 11.70
C LYS A 16 -4.86 -19.76 10.65
N LEU A 17 -4.99 -19.15 9.47
CA LEU A 17 -3.91 -19.07 8.47
C LEU A 17 -3.00 -17.85 8.66
N ASP A 18 -3.28 -16.97 9.62
CA ASP A 18 -2.40 -15.85 9.94
C ASP A 18 -1.37 -16.22 11.01
N PHE A 19 -0.31 -16.91 10.59
CA PHE A 19 0.77 -17.34 11.48
C PHE A 19 1.61 -16.21 12.10
N LYS A 20 1.32 -14.91 11.90
CA LYS A 20 1.95 -13.86 12.71
C LYS A 20 1.54 -14.07 14.17
N GLU A 21 0.24 -14.18 14.39
CA GLU A 21 -0.38 -14.31 15.72
C GLU A 21 -0.73 -15.75 16.10
N GLN A 22 -0.68 -16.71 15.15
CA GLN A 22 -0.96 -18.12 15.45
C GLN A 22 0.31 -18.90 15.87
N PRO A 23 0.15 -20.01 16.62
CA PRO A 23 1.24 -20.94 16.90
C PRO A 23 1.80 -21.59 15.62
N ASP A 24 3.04 -22.07 15.72
CA ASP A 24 3.64 -22.87 14.65
C ASP A 24 2.90 -24.21 14.48
N LEU A 25 2.74 -24.64 13.22
CA LEU A 25 2.29 -25.97 12.87
C LEU A 25 3.37 -27.01 13.18
N PRO A 26 2.98 -28.28 13.44
CA PRO A 26 3.92 -29.38 13.57
C PRO A 26 4.75 -29.53 12.29
N ASP A 27 6.04 -29.26 12.41
CA ASP A 27 6.99 -29.39 11.31
C ASP A 27 7.73 -30.72 11.44
N PRO A 28 7.57 -31.66 10.50
CA PRO A 28 8.27 -32.95 10.53
C PRO A 28 9.79 -32.79 10.43
N ASP A 29 10.30 -31.67 9.91
CA ASP A 29 11.73 -31.40 9.76
C ASP A 29 12.32 -30.68 10.99
N ARG A 30 11.51 -30.34 12.00
CA ARG A 30 11.93 -29.62 13.21
C ARG A 30 12.12 -30.58 14.38
N GLN A 31 13.32 -30.56 14.98
CA GLN A 31 13.65 -31.39 16.16
C GLN A 31 12.98 -30.93 17.46
N VAL A 32 12.53 -29.67 17.53
CA VAL A 32 11.94 -29.06 18.72
C VAL A 32 10.43 -28.89 18.51
N PRO A 33 9.57 -29.41 19.40
CA PRO A 33 8.12 -29.27 19.27
C PRO A 33 7.70 -27.79 19.31
N PRO A 34 6.65 -27.41 18.56
CA PRO A 34 6.19 -26.03 18.52
C PRO A 34 5.74 -25.54 19.91
N ALA A 35 6.09 -24.30 20.25
CA ALA A 35 5.60 -23.65 21.46
C ALA A 35 4.09 -23.37 21.33
N GLY A 36 3.28 -23.78 22.30
CA GLY A 36 1.84 -23.50 22.35
C GLY A 36 0.89 -24.71 22.20
N GLY A 37 1.41 -25.93 22.16
CA GLY A 37 0.59 -27.16 22.07
C GLY A 37 0.18 -27.51 20.63
N PRO A 38 -0.25 -28.76 20.38
CA PRO A 38 -0.40 -29.26 19.02
C PRO A 38 -1.67 -28.69 18.36
N ILE A 39 -1.50 -27.78 17.40
CA ILE A 39 -2.55 -27.56 16.40
C ILE A 39 -2.76 -28.89 15.67
N ARG A 40 -3.97 -29.44 15.77
CA ARG A 40 -4.34 -30.64 15.02
C ARG A 40 -4.45 -30.28 13.55
N LEU A 41 -3.38 -30.53 12.81
CA LEU A 41 -3.25 -30.17 11.39
C LEU A 41 -4.40 -30.71 10.53
N GLU A 42 -4.89 -31.92 10.83
CA GLU A 42 -6.07 -32.50 10.17
C GLU A 42 -7.32 -31.64 10.35
N THR A 43 -7.65 -31.28 11.59
CA THR A 43 -8.84 -30.48 11.90
C THR A 43 -8.74 -29.08 11.30
N LEU A 44 -7.54 -28.48 11.33
CA LEU A 44 -7.29 -27.21 10.68
C LEU A 44 -7.47 -27.32 9.16
N ALA A 45 -6.86 -28.31 8.52
CA ALA A 45 -6.93 -28.51 7.07
C ALA A 45 -8.37 -28.75 6.61
N GLN A 46 -9.14 -29.60 7.30
CA GLN A 46 -10.56 -29.83 7.00
C GLN A 46 -11.38 -28.53 7.09
N ALA A 47 -11.17 -27.74 8.14
CA ALA A 47 -11.89 -26.49 8.33
C ALA A 47 -11.53 -25.44 7.25
N ILE A 48 -10.24 -25.29 6.94
CA ILE A 48 -9.76 -24.35 5.92
C ILE A 48 -10.19 -24.77 4.51
N VAL A 49 -10.01 -26.04 4.13
CA VAL A 49 -10.44 -26.55 2.82
C VAL A 49 -11.94 -26.35 2.61
N LYS A 50 -12.75 -26.50 3.67
CA LYS A 50 -14.17 -26.16 3.63
C LYS A 50 -14.39 -24.67 3.30
N GLN A 51 -13.68 -23.75 3.95
CA GLN A 51 -13.78 -22.31 3.66
C GLN A 51 -13.35 -21.96 2.23
N LEU A 52 -12.24 -22.54 1.76
CA LEU A 52 -11.75 -22.34 0.39
C LEU A 52 -12.78 -22.81 -0.65
N ARG A 53 -13.44 -23.95 -0.42
CA ARG A 53 -14.51 -24.44 -1.30
C ARG A 53 -15.73 -23.53 -1.29
N LEU A 54 -16.15 -23.04 -0.11
CA LEU A 54 -17.25 -22.08 0.01
C LEU A 54 -16.94 -20.78 -0.74
N LYS A 55 -15.70 -20.30 -0.69
CA LYS A 55 -15.28 -19.13 -1.49
C LYS A 55 -15.25 -19.46 -2.98
N ASN A 56 -14.64 -20.58 -3.38
CA ASN A 56 -14.54 -20.99 -4.79
C ASN A 56 -15.91 -21.19 -5.46
N ALA A 57 -16.94 -21.54 -4.70
CA ALA A 57 -18.32 -21.67 -5.20
C ALA A 57 -18.91 -20.37 -5.79
N ASN A 58 -18.29 -19.21 -5.52
CA ASN A 58 -18.68 -17.92 -6.11
C ASN A 58 -17.94 -17.61 -7.42
N TYR A 59 -17.11 -18.53 -7.92
CA TYR A 59 -16.34 -18.37 -9.16
C TYR A 59 -16.71 -19.47 -10.16
N MET A 60 -16.54 -19.18 -11.45
CA MET A 60 -16.87 -20.13 -12.53
C MET A 60 -15.79 -21.18 -12.78
N TYR A 61 -14.62 -21.06 -12.16
CA TYR A 61 -13.43 -21.85 -12.42
C TYR A 61 -12.96 -22.60 -11.16
N ASN A 62 -12.19 -23.68 -11.36
CA ASN A 62 -11.60 -24.45 -10.26
C ASN A 62 -10.18 -23.94 -9.94
N VAL A 63 -10.06 -22.63 -9.75
CA VAL A 63 -8.83 -21.94 -9.35
C VAL A 63 -9.19 -20.78 -8.43
N MET A 64 -8.53 -20.66 -7.29
CA MET A 64 -8.83 -19.62 -6.33
C MET A 64 -7.54 -18.90 -5.93
N MET A 65 -7.63 -17.57 -5.82
CA MET A 65 -6.58 -16.77 -5.20
C MET A 65 -6.87 -16.60 -3.71
N LEU A 66 -5.85 -16.92 -2.90
CA LEU A 66 -5.81 -16.65 -1.47
C LEU A 66 -4.66 -15.68 -1.19
N PRO A 67 -4.92 -14.37 -1.07
CA PRO A 67 -3.91 -13.41 -0.61
C PRO A 67 -3.61 -13.60 0.89
N PRO A 68 -2.40 -14.05 1.28
CA PRO A 68 -1.99 -14.09 2.68
C PRO A 68 -1.35 -12.74 3.01
N GLY A 69 -2.14 -11.73 3.38
CA GLY A 69 -1.62 -10.38 3.63
C GLY A 69 -2.53 -9.52 4.50
N GLY A 70 -2.29 -8.22 4.42
CA GLY A 70 -2.90 -7.20 5.27
C GLY A 70 -2.05 -5.94 5.22
N ASP A 71 -2.47 -4.90 5.94
CA ASP A 71 -1.79 -3.62 5.94
C ASP A 71 -0.42 -3.74 6.62
N PHE A 72 0.63 -3.25 5.95
CA PHE A 72 2.02 -3.26 6.43
C PHE A 72 2.53 -4.63 6.91
N ARG A 73 2.10 -5.72 6.25
CA ARG A 73 2.58 -7.09 6.52
C ARG A 73 3.90 -7.37 5.81
N PHE A 74 4.58 -8.41 6.27
CA PHE A 74 5.91 -8.88 5.88
C PHE A 74 7.01 -7.84 6.13
N ASP A 75 6.91 -7.13 7.25
CA ASP A 75 7.82 -6.08 7.68
C ASP A 75 9.08 -6.60 8.40
N THR A 76 9.03 -7.84 8.90
CA THR A 76 10.14 -8.49 9.63
C THR A 76 10.48 -9.86 9.04
N GLU A 77 11.77 -10.24 9.14
CA GLU A 77 12.25 -11.57 8.73
C GLU A 77 11.55 -12.68 9.51
N TYR A 78 11.36 -12.48 10.82
CA TYR A 78 10.65 -13.43 11.68
C TYR A 78 9.22 -13.70 11.20
N GLU A 79 8.46 -12.64 10.88
CA GLU A 79 7.11 -12.79 10.34
C GLU A 79 7.13 -13.55 9.01
N TRP A 80 8.01 -13.15 8.10
CA TRP A 80 8.14 -13.77 6.79
C TRP A 80 8.44 -15.27 6.91
N GLU A 81 9.45 -15.64 7.71
CA GLU A 81 9.86 -17.02 7.90
C GLU A 81 8.74 -17.86 8.53
N LYS A 82 8.14 -17.33 9.60
CA LYS A 82 7.04 -18.00 10.30
C LYS A 82 5.85 -18.23 9.37
N GLN A 83 5.43 -17.22 8.61
CA GLN A 83 4.32 -17.36 7.66
C GLN A 83 4.63 -18.33 6.53
N TYR A 84 5.80 -18.16 5.88
CA TYR A 84 6.21 -18.98 4.76
C TYR A 84 6.34 -20.45 5.13
N ARG A 85 7.01 -20.76 6.23
CA ARG A 85 7.22 -22.13 6.70
C ARG A 85 5.89 -22.82 7.05
N ASN A 86 5.04 -22.16 7.84
CA ASN A 86 3.77 -22.76 8.24
C ASN A 86 2.83 -22.97 7.03
N LEU A 87 2.78 -22.02 6.09
CA LEU A 87 2.04 -22.22 4.84
C LEU A 87 2.60 -23.38 4.01
N LYS A 88 3.93 -23.57 3.95
CA LYS A 88 4.53 -24.74 3.30
C LYS A 88 4.08 -26.06 3.92
N ILE A 89 4.12 -26.17 5.25
CA ILE A 89 3.68 -27.37 5.97
C ILE A 89 2.20 -27.65 5.68
N PHE A 90 1.38 -26.60 5.79
CA PHE A 90 -0.06 -26.68 5.51
C PHE A 90 -0.34 -27.14 4.07
N MET A 91 0.30 -26.51 3.07
CA MET A 91 0.14 -26.87 1.67
C MET A 91 0.61 -28.29 1.37
N LYS A 92 1.75 -28.72 1.94
CA LYS A 92 2.24 -30.10 1.80
C LYS A 92 1.19 -31.09 2.29
N TYR A 93 0.68 -30.88 3.51
CA TYR A 93 -0.34 -31.73 4.10
C TYR A 93 -1.62 -31.80 3.25
N VAL A 94 -2.12 -30.65 2.76
CA VAL A 94 -3.32 -30.60 1.92
C VAL A 94 -3.08 -31.30 0.58
N ASN A 95 -1.93 -31.08 -0.06
CA ASN A 95 -1.61 -31.65 -1.37
C ASN A 95 -1.41 -33.17 -1.35
N GLU A 96 -0.94 -33.73 -0.23
CA GLU A 96 -0.77 -35.19 -0.06
C GLU A 96 -2.10 -35.92 0.19
N ARG A 97 -3.16 -35.19 0.59
CA ARG A 97 -4.48 -35.72 0.91
C ARG A 97 -5.38 -35.79 -0.33
N LYS A 98 -5.47 -36.97 -0.94
CA LYS A 98 -6.34 -37.22 -2.12
C LYS A 98 -7.82 -36.96 -1.87
N ASP A 99 -8.29 -37.15 -0.63
CA ASP A 99 -9.67 -36.89 -0.22
C ASP A 99 -10.05 -35.40 -0.26
N PHE A 100 -9.06 -34.50 -0.20
CA PHE A 100 -9.31 -33.06 -0.37
C PHE A 100 -9.44 -32.65 -1.83
N ASN A 101 -8.85 -33.36 -2.79
CA ASN A 101 -8.86 -32.98 -4.21
C ASN A 101 -8.53 -31.48 -4.43
N VAL A 102 -7.51 -30.99 -3.72
CA VAL A 102 -7.04 -29.60 -3.76
C VAL A 102 -5.55 -29.62 -4.03
N GLN A 103 -5.10 -28.68 -4.88
CA GLN A 103 -3.69 -28.41 -5.09
C GLN A 103 -3.39 -26.96 -4.72
N MET A 104 -2.57 -26.77 -3.70
CA MET A 104 -2.11 -25.47 -3.21
C MET A 104 -0.65 -25.24 -3.59
N ARG A 105 -0.33 -24.01 -3.99
CA ARG A 105 1.02 -23.55 -4.27
C ARG A 105 1.11 -22.05 -4.05
N PHE A 106 2.31 -21.55 -3.73
CA PHE A 106 2.57 -20.13 -3.86
C PHE A 106 2.45 -19.71 -5.33
N GLY A 107 1.99 -18.50 -5.56
CA GLY A 107 1.78 -17.95 -6.89
C GLY A 107 1.72 -16.43 -6.87
N THR A 108 1.75 -15.85 -8.05
CA THR A 108 1.57 -14.41 -8.27
C THR A 108 0.20 -14.15 -8.91
N LEU A 109 -0.25 -12.90 -8.90
CA LEU A 109 -1.45 -12.48 -9.63
C LEU A 109 -1.39 -12.91 -11.12
N LYS A 110 -0.21 -12.78 -11.75
CA LYS A 110 0.01 -13.23 -13.12
C LYS A 110 -0.23 -14.73 -13.29
N VAL A 111 0.32 -15.55 -12.40
CA VAL A 111 0.14 -17.02 -12.44
C VAL A 111 -1.33 -17.41 -12.24
N PHE A 112 -2.05 -16.71 -11.35
CA PHE A 112 -3.48 -16.92 -11.13
C PHE A 112 -4.30 -16.65 -12.39
N PHE A 113 -4.13 -15.48 -13.02
CA PHE A 113 -4.91 -15.14 -14.23
C PHE A 113 -4.56 -16.03 -15.43
N LEU A 114 -3.29 -16.44 -15.60
CA LEU A 114 -2.92 -17.43 -16.63
C LEU A 114 -3.64 -18.77 -16.43
N GLU A 115 -3.83 -19.21 -15.19
CA GLU A 115 -4.58 -20.44 -14.89
C GLU A 115 -6.08 -20.26 -15.10
N VAL A 116 -6.63 -19.08 -14.78
CA VAL A 116 -8.02 -18.73 -15.10
C VAL A 116 -8.25 -18.81 -16.61
N ASP A 117 -7.41 -18.17 -17.42
CA ASP A 117 -7.52 -18.20 -18.88
C ASP A 117 -7.46 -19.62 -19.43
N ARG A 118 -6.49 -20.42 -18.95
CA ARG A 118 -6.36 -21.84 -19.32
C ARG A 118 -7.61 -22.66 -19.00
N GLN A 119 -8.27 -22.42 -17.86
CA GLN A 119 -9.51 -23.10 -17.51
C GLN A 119 -10.70 -22.61 -18.33
N THR A 120 -10.77 -21.30 -18.60
CA THR A 120 -11.78 -20.71 -19.46
C THR A 120 -11.74 -21.32 -20.85
N GLU A 121 -10.56 -21.46 -21.45
CA GLU A 121 -10.38 -22.15 -22.75
C GLU A 121 -10.74 -23.64 -22.67
N LYS A 122 -10.22 -24.35 -21.66
CA LYS A 122 -10.44 -25.79 -21.51
C LYS A 122 -11.92 -26.17 -21.36
N TYR A 123 -12.68 -25.35 -20.64
CA TYR A 123 -14.10 -25.63 -20.35
C TYR A 123 -15.07 -24.81 -21.20
N GLY A 124 -14.58 -24.00 -22.14
CA GLY A 124 -15.42 -23.16 -23.01
C GLY A 124 -16.27 -22.17 -22.22
N LEU A 125 -15.72 -21.58 -21.16
CA LEU A 125 -16.44 -20.62 -20.30
C LEU A 125 -16.53 -19.25 -20.99
N ASN A 126 -17.63 -18.54 -20.74
CA ASN A 126 -17.83 -17.16 -21.20
C ASN A 126 -17.92 -16.23 -19.99
N TYR A 127 -17.20 -15.12 -20.04
CA TYR A 127 -17.28 -14.10 -18.99
C TYR A 127 -18.55 -13.25 -19.17
N PRO A 128 -19.24 -12.89 -18.08
CA PRO A 128 -20.29 -11.89 -18.16
C PRO A 128 -19.68 -10.54 -18.57
N VAL A 129 -20.34 -9.85 -19.48
CA VAL A 129 -20.00 -8.46 -19.81
C VAL A 129 -20.66 -7.57 -18.78
N VAL A 130 -19.86 -6.78 -18.07
CA VAL A 130 -20.34 -5.82 -17.07
C VAL A 130 -19.98 -4.41 -17.55
N THR A 131 -20.94 -3.49 -17.51
CA THR A 131 -20.78 -2.07 -17.89
C THR A 131 -21.27 -1.17 -16.78
N GLY A 132 -20.59 -0.04 -16.54
CA GLY A 132 -20.92 0.91 -15.47
C GLY A 132 -19.72 1.19 -14.57
N ASP A 133 -19.98 1.66 -13.35
CA ASP A 133 -18.99 1.83 -12.31
C ASP A 133 -19.38 1.08 -11.02
N PHE A 134 -18.59 1.25 -9.96
CA PHE A 134 -18.85 0.67 -8.64
C PHE A 134 -19.01 1.78 -7.59
N TYR A 135 -19.65 2.90 -7.96
CA TYR A 135 -19.97 3.99 -7.04
C TYR A 135 -21.48 4.06 -6.74
N SER A 136 -21.89 4.45 -5.54
CA SER A 136 -21.06 4.70 -4.34
C SER A 136 -20.83 3.41 -3.55
N TYR A 137 -19.59 3.18 -3.10
CA TYR A 137 -19.27 2.04 -2.22
C TYR A 137 -20.03 2.17 -0.89
N THR A 138 -20.53 1.04 -0.39
CA THR A 138 -21.15 0.95 0.94
C THR A 138 -20.66 -0.29 1.66
N GLU A 139 -20.45 -0.15 2.96
CA GLU A 139 -20.21 -1.25 3.88
C GLU A 139 -21.25 -1.15 4.99
N ASN A 140 -22.06 -2.20 5.22
CA ASN A 140 -23.09 -2.22 6.26
C ASN A 140 -24.09 -1.03 6.23
N GLN A 141 -24.51 -0.61 5.03
CA GLN A 141 -25.39 0.55 4.81
C GLN A 141 -24.75 1.92 5.10
N GLU A 142 -23.45 1.97 5.39
CA GLU A 142 -22.67 3.20 5.51
C GLU A 142 -22.05 3.50 4.13
N TYR A 143 -22.51 4.56 3.47
CA TYR A 143 -22.02 4.95 2.15
C TYR A 143 -20.79 5.81 2.29
N TRP A 144 -19.71 5.47 1.59
CA TRP A 144 -18.46 6.21 1.66
C TRP A 144 -18.47 7.32 0.61
N THR A 145 -19.26 8.37 0.84
CA THR A 145 -19.43 9.49 -0.10
C THR A 145 -18.77 10.78 0.37
N GLU A 146 -18.44 10.85 1.66
CA GLU A 146 -17.86 12.02 2.32
C GLU A 146 -16.47 12.33 1.77
N TYR A 147 -15.68 11.30 1.46
CA TYR A 147 -14.33 11.46 0.92
C TYR A 147 -14.32 12.13 -0.47
N PHE A 148 -15.47 12.22 -1.16
CA PHE A 148 -15.60 13.03 -2.37
C PHE A 148 -15.35 14.51 -2.12
N THR A 149 -15.57 15.01 -0.89
CA THR A 149 -15.48 16.43 -0.54
C THR A 149 -14.42 16.74 0.52
N THR A 150 -14.06 15.79 1.39
CA THR A 150 -13.05 15.97 2.46
C THR A 150 -11.75 16.61 1.92
N ARG A 151 -11.20 17.63 2.60
CA ARG A 151 -9.99 18.36 2.16
C ARG A 151 -10.10 18.92 0.72
N GLN A 152 -11.15 19.69 0.47
CA GLN A 152 -11.41 20.33 -0.82
C GLN A 152 -10.24 21.18 -1.35
N PHE A 153 -9.45 21.80 -0.46
CA PHE A 153 -8.28 22.59 -0.84
C PHE A 153 -7.22 21.72 -1.51
N ASP A 154 -6.87 20.59 -0.91
CA ASP A 154 -5.87 19.66 -1.46
C ASP A 154 -6.34 19.07 -2.78
N LYS A 155 -7.64 18.71 -2.87
CA LYS A 155 -8.25 18.24 -4.12
C LYS A 155 -8.11 19.28 -5.24
N ARG A 156 -8.33 20.56 -4.93
CA ARG A 156 -8.15 21.68 -5.87
C ARG A 156 -6.67 21.85 -6.24
N LEU A 157 -5.77 21.90 -5.26
CA LEU A 157 -4.34 22.05 -5.48
C LEU A 157 -3.77 20.91 -6.34
N GLY A 158 -4.22 19.67 -6.13
CA GLY A 158 -3.86 18.54 -6.98
C GLY A 158 -4.24 18.73 -8.46
N ARG A 159 -5.35 19.40 -8.76
CA ARG A 159 -5.73 19.76 -10.13
C ARG A 159 -4.86 20.88 -10.71
N GLU A 160 -4.53 21.89 -9.90
CA GLU A 160 -3.63 22.97 -10.33
C GLU A 160 -2.20 22.47 -10.60
N VAL A 161 -1.70 21.54 -9.77
CA VAL A 161 -0.42 20.86 -10.02
C VAL A 161 -0.48 20.04 -11.30
N LEU A 162 -1.57 19.30 -11.56
CA LEU A 162 -1.75 18.53 -12.79
C LEU A 162 -1.68 19.43 -14.03
N GLU A 163 -2.41 20.54 -14.02
CA GLU A 163 -2.44 21.51 -15.14
C GLU A 163 -1.08 22.18 -15.36
N SER A 164 -0.44 22.63 -14.28
CA SER A 164 0.89 23.24 -14.30
C SER A 164 1.96 22.26 -14.79
N LEU A 165 1.93 21.02 -14.30
CA LEU A 165 2.87 19.97 -14.69
C LEU A 165 2.73 19.62 -16.17
N ARG A 166 1.50 19.42 -16.66
CA ARG A 166 1.24 19.15 -18.08
C ARG A 166 1.80 20.26 -18.96
N SER A 167 1.55 21.51 -18.58
CA SER A 167 2.05 22.68 -19.31
C SER A 167 3.58 22.72 -19.28
N ALA A 168 4.19 22.56 -18.11
CA ALA A 168 5.64 22.52 -17.96
C ALA A 168 6.27 21.41 -18.83
N GLU A 169 5.72 20.19 -18.83
CA GLU A 169 6.23 19.09 -19.67
C GLU A 169 6.18 19.40 -21.17
N ILE A 170 5.06 19.94 -21.66
CA ILE A 170 4.92 20.29 -23.08
C ILE A 170 5.91 21.38 -23.48
N PHE A 171 5.92 22.51 -22.75
CA PHE A 171 6.76 23.65 -23.09
C PHE A 171 8.25 23.34 -22.94
N THR A 172 8.64 22.65 -21.86
CA THR A 172 10.05 22.26 -21.67
C THR A 172 10.51 21.27 -22.73
N ALA A 173 9.67 20.31 -23.15
CA ALA A 173 10.04 19.37 -24.21
C ALA A 173 10.35 20.08 -25.53
N ILE A 174 9.56 21.09 -25.90
CA ILE A 174 9.80 21.93 -27.07
C ILE A 174 11.08 22.75 -26.87
N ALA A 175 11.21 23.43 -25.72
CA ALA A 175 12.32 24.33 -25.43
C ALA A 175 13.69 23.63 -25.42
N ILE A 176 13.77 22.41 -24.87
CA ILE A 176 15.04 21.66 -24.77
C ILE A 176 15.36 20.79 -25.98
N SER A 177 14.50 20.78 -27.00
CA SER A 177 14.72 20.08 -28.27
C SER A 177 15.87 20.70 -29.09
N GLY A 178 16.17 21.98 -28.85
CA GLY A 178 17.34 22.67 -29.41
C GLY A 178 18.65 22.35 -28.69
N GLN A 179 19.69 23.14 -28.98
CA GLN A 179 20.98 23.05 -28.30
C GLN A 179 20.89 23.68 -26.90
N VAL A 180 20.58 22.83 -25.91
CA VAL A 180 20.67 23.19 -24.48
C VAL A 180 21.81 22.39 -23.85
N ASP A 181 22.54 23.05 -22.95
CA ASP A 181 23.58 22.42 -22.13
C ASP A 181 23.07 21.14 -21.46
N GLY A 182 23.93 20.11 -21.44
CA GLY A 182 23.58 18.79 -20.92
C GLY A 182 23.20 18.81 -19.43
N ASN A 183 23.86 19.63 -18.62
CA ASN A 183 23.57 19.74 -17.19
C ASN A 183 22.24 20.45 -16.94
N VAL A 184 21.95 21.51 -17.71
CA VAL A 184 20.67 22.21 -17.68
C VAL A 184 19.52 21.27 -18.06
N ARG A 185 19.68 20.49 -19.14
CA ARG A 185 18.70 19.47 -19.56
C ARG A 185 18.46 18.45 -18.44
N GLN A 186 19.51 17.91 -17.83
CA GLN A 186 19.37 16.95 -16.72
C GLN A 186 18.66 17.57 -15.51
N GLN A 187 18.92 18.83 -15.19
CA GLN A 187 18.25 19.52 -14.09
C GLN A 187 16.76 19.70 -14.35
N ILE A 188 16.37 20.17 -15.54
CA ILE A 188 14.96 20.28 -15.96
C ILE A 188 14.27 18.92 -15.82
N MET A 189 14.87 17.86 -16.35
CA MET A 189 14.30 16.51 -16.27
C MET A 189 14.16 16.01 -14.83
N ARG A 190 15.13 16.28 -13.95
CA ARG A 190 15.04 15.93 -12.52
C ARG A 190 13.87 16.61 -11.84
N ASN A 191 13.66 17.90 -12.10
CA ASN A 191 12.54 18.66 -11.54
C ASN A 191 11.19 18.14 -12.05
N LEU A 192 11.06 17.85 -13.35
CA LEU A 192 9.84 17.25 -13.91
C LEU A 192 9.56 15.86 -13.31
N VAL A 193 10.59 15.03 -13.11
CA VAL A 193 10.44 13.74 -12.41
C VAL A 193 9.98 13.93 -10.98
N LEU A 194 10.54 14.91 -10.25
CA LEU A 194 10.14 15.18 -8.86
C LEU A 194 8.69 15.67 -8.78
N ALA A 195 8.29 16.61 -9.64
CA ALA A 195 6.91 17.09 -9.70
C ALA A 195 5.91 15.96 -10.04
N ARG A 196 6.25 15.08 -11.00
CA ARG A 196 5.47 13.87 -11.31
C ARG A 196 5.34 12.95 -10.10
N LYS A 197 6.44 12.69 -9.38
CA LYS A 197 6.42 11.85 -8.18
C LYS A 197 5.53 12.43 -7.09
N ASN A 198 5.64 13.73 -6.81
CA ASN A 198 4.83 14.39 -5.79
C ASN A 198 3.33 14.34 -6.13
N LEU A 199 2.95 14.63 -7.38
CA LEU A 199 1.55 14.50 -7.82
C LEU A 199 1.08 13.03 -7.79
N GLY A 200 1.96 12.10 -8.15
CA GLY A 200 1.69 10.66 -8.11
C GLY A 200 1.45 10.13 -6.70
N ILE A 201 2.25 10.56 -5.72
CA ILE A 201 2.04 10.25 -4.30
C ILE A 201 0.66 10.78 -3.85
N PHE A 202 0.29 11.99 -4.28
CA PHE A 202 -1.01 12.55 -3.94
C PHE A 202 -2.20 11.77 -4.53
N GLN A 203 -1.99 10.95 -5.58
CA GLN A 203 -3.05 10.06 -6.10
C GLN A 203 -3.30 8.84 -5.19
N HIS A 204 -2.52 8.64 -4.13
CA HIS A 204 -2.77 7.60 -3.14
C HIS A 204 -4.19 7.72 -2.58
N HIS A 205 -4.83 6.57 -2.32
CA HIS A 205 -6.24 6.50 -1.90
C HIS A 205 -6.51 7.00 -0.49
N ASP A 206 -5.49 7.39 0.28
CA ASP A 206 -5.63 8.18 1.52
C ASP A 206 -5.16 9.63 1.40
N ALA A 207 -4.62 10.01 0.24
CA ALA A 207 -4.13 11.35 -0.04
C ALA A 207 -5.23 12.20 -0.71
N ILE A 208 -5.51 11.97 -2.00
CA ILE A 208 -6.53 12.72 -2.75
C ILE A 208 -7.93 12.59 -2.15
N THR A 209 -8.23 11.48 -1.48
CA THR A 209 -9.50 11.24 -0.79
C THR A 209 -9.63 12.06 0.49
N GLY A 210 -8.52 12.51 1.06
CA GLY A 210 -8.47 13.28 2.30
C GLY A 210 -8.69 12.45 3.57
N THR A 211 -8.50 11.13 3.51
CA THR A 211 -8.72 10.20 4.63
C THR A 211 -7.48 9.95 5.50
N SER A 212 -6.34 10.58 5.21
CA SER A 212 -5.16 10.50 6.06
C SER A 212 -5.25 11.35 7.34
N LYS A 213 -4.43 11.01 8.34
CA LYS A 213 -4.22 11.85 9.54
C LYS A 213 -3.70 13.25 9.16
N GLU A 214 -3.95 14.22 10.02
CA GLU A 214 -3.64 15.64 9.76
C GLU A 214 -2.19 15.90 9.37
N HIS A 215 -1.22 15.37 10.12
CA HIS A 215 0.20 15.58 9.81
C HIS A 215 0.64 14.93 8.49
N VAL A 216 -0.05 13.86 8.06
CA VAL A 216 0.20 13.21 6.76
C VAL A 216 -0.38 14.06 5.63
N ALA A 217 -1.58 14.59 5.82
CA ALA A 217 -2.18 15.51 4.87
C ALA A 217 -1.33 16.77 4.69
N HIS A 218 -0.84 17.35 5.77
CA HIS A 218 0.10 18.47 5.70
C HIS A 218 1.37 18.13 4.93
N ASN A 219 1.87 16.89 5.04
CA ASN A 219 2.99 16.46 4.21
C ASN A 219 2.63 16.43 2.71
N TYR A 220 1.42 15.97 2.34
CA TYR A 220 0.94 16.04 0.96
C TYR A 220 0.82 17.47 0.45
N GLU A 221 0.35 18.42 1.26
CA GLU A 221 0.30 19.85 0.92
C GLU A 221 1.69 20.40 0.57
N LEU A 222 2.72 20.03 1.36
CA LEU A 222 4.11 20.42 1.09
C LEU A 222 4.63 19.83 -0.22
N LEU A 223 4.33 18.55 -0.49
CA LEU A 223 4.71 17.89 -1.74
C LEU A 223 4.05 18.55 -2.96
N LEU A 224 2.75 18.84 -2.87
CA LEU A 224 1.99 19.51 -3.93
C LEU A 224 2.48 20.94 -4.15
N THR A 225 2.69 21.72 -3.10
CA THR A 225 3.18 23.10 -3.19
C THR A 225 4.58 23.15 -3.83
N SER A 226 5.45 22.21 -3.45
CA SER A 226 6.77 22.05 -4.08
C SER A 226 6.65 21.72 -5.58
N ALA A 227 5.76 20.80 -5.95
CA ALA A 227 5.52 20.44 -7.34
C ALA A 227 4.94 21.61 -8.15
N PHE A 228 3.97 22.34 -7.58
CA PHE A 228 3.37 23.51 -8.20
C PHE A 228 4.43 24.58 -8.49
N THR A 229 5.19 24.97 -7.46
CA THR A 229 6.23 26.00 -7.59
C THR A 229 7.31 25.61 -8.59
N SER A 230 7.77 24.35 -8.55
CA SER A 230 8.78 23.85 -9.47
C SER A 230 8.30 23.86 -10.92
N THR A 231 7.06 23.43 -11.17
CA THR A 231 6.49 23.39 -12.52
C THR A 231 6.21 24.79 -13.08
N GLN A 232 5.77 25.74 -12.25
CA GLN A 232 5.62 27.14 -12.64
C GLN A 232 6.96 27.76 -13.07
N ARG A 233 8.03 27.52 -12.30
CA ARG A 233 9.38 27.99 -12.66
C ARG A 233 9.87 27.38 -13.97
N LEU A 234 9.72 26.07 -14.13
CA LEU A 234 10.10 25.39 -15.38
C LEU A 234 9.32 25.91 -16.58
N LEU A 235 8.01 26.13 -16.43
CA LEU A 235 7.17 26.69 -17.47
C LEU A 235 7.63 28.10 -17.86
N ALA A 236 7.88 28.97 -16.87
CA ALA A 236 8.39 30.31 -17.11
C ALA A 236 9.74 30.29 -17.85
N SER A 237 10.69 29.44 -17.41
CA SER A 237 11.98 29.28 -18.08
C SER A 237 11.85 28.75 -19.51
N ALA A 238 10.96 27.77 -19.74
CA ALA A 238 10.72 27.22 -21.07
C ALA A 238 10.13 28.28 -22.01
N VAL A 239 9.14 29.05 -21.55
CA VAL A 239 8.55 30.15 -22.31
C VAL A 239 9.60 31.21 -22.63
N GLN A 240 10.45 31.60 -21.67
CA GLN A 240 11.52 32.56 -21.90
C GLN A 240 12.50 32.07 -22.97
N LEU A 241 12.97 30.81 -22.88
CA LEU A 241 13.87 30.23 -23.87
C LEU A 241 13.23 30.22 -25.27
N LEU A 242 11.94 29.90 -25.36
CA LEU A 242 11.21 29.87 -26.64
C LEU A 242 10.99 31.25 -27.26
N LEU A 243 10.81 32.29 -26.45
CA LEU A 243 10.56 33.66 -26.93
C LEU A 243 11.85 34.44 -27.20
N SER A 244 12.88 34.27 -26.37
CA SER A 244 14.11 35.07 -26.43
C SER A 244 15.26 34.36 -27.13
N GLY A 245 15.24 33.01 -27.22
CA GLY A 245 16.37 32.21 -27.72
C GLY A 245 17.53 32.08 -26.72
N ASP A 246 17.52 32.84 -25.63
CA ASP A 246 18.51 32.80 -24.55
C ASP A 246 18.16 31.73 -23.51
N VAL A 247 19.17 30.99 -23.05
CA VAL A 247 19.03 30.04 -21.94
C VAL A 247 18.88 30.83 -20.64
N PRO A 248 17.76 30.69 -19.90
CA PRO A 248 17.61 31.36 -18.61
C PRO A 248 18.71 30.91 -17.65
N ILE A 249 19.28 31.85 -16.90
CA ILE A 249 20.15 31.52 -15.76
C ILE A 249 19.28 30.80 -14.73
N TYR A 250 19.35 29.47 -14.72
CA TYR A 250 18.71 28.64 -13.71
C TYR A 250 19.39 28.91 -12.37
N GLN A 251 18.88 29.86 -11.58
CA GLN A 251 19.25 29.96 -10.17
C GLN A 251 18.49 28.85 -9.44
N ALA A 252 19.17 27.72 -9.25
CA ALA A 252 18.71 26.75 -8.28
C ALA A 252 18.66 27.46 -6.92
N GLU A 253 17.47 27.56 -6.32
CA GLU A 253 17.41 27.58 -4.87
C GLU A 253 18.06 26.27 -4.43
N THR A 254 19.33 26.34 -4.03
CA THR A 254 19.78 25.53 -2.92
C THR A 254 18.73 25.73 -1.84
N GLN A 255 17.90 24.72 -1.60
CA GLN A 255 17.28 24.61 -0.28
C GLN A 255 18.46 24.75 0.66
N SER A 256 18.59 25.88 1.35
CA SER A 256 19.50 25.94 2.46
C SER A 256 18.93 24.89 3.40
N ARG A 257 19.60 23.73 3.46
CA ARG A 257 19.69 23.05 4.73
C ARG A 257 20.17 24.16 5.65
N ARG A 258 19.30 24.64 6.54
CA ARG A 258 19.78 25.30 7.74
C ARG A 258 20.68 24.25 8.38
N GLU A 259 21.97 24.33 8.09
CA GLU A 259 22.96 23.72 8.95
C GLU A 259 22.68 24.32 10.31
N LEU A 260 22.13 23.49 11.20
CA LEU A 260 22.12 23.83 12.61
C LEU A 260 23.57 24.18 12.94
N PRO A 261 23.83 25.34 13.56
CA PRO A 261 25.20 25.69 13.94
C PRO A 261 25.81 24.49 14.67
N HIS A 262 27.09 24.19 14.40
CA HIS A 262 27.89 23.17 15.07
C HIS A 262 28.09 23.50 16.57
N GLY A 263 26.99 23.71 17.29
CA GLY A 263 26.89 23.82 18.72
C GLY A 263 26.65 22.43 19.31
N LYS A 264 27.11 22.27 20.55
CA LYS A 264 26.99 21.04 21.34
C LYS A 264 25.54 20.53 21.33
N LEU A 265 25.33 19.28 20.91
CA LEU A 265 24.06 18.59 21.04
C LEU A 265 23.74 18.44 22.54
N ILE A 266 22.72 19.17 23.03
CA ILE A 266 22.20 19.00 24.39
C ILE A 266 21.06 18.00 24.32
N LEU A 267 21.33 16.77 24.77
CA LEU A 267 20.34 15.71 24.91
C LEU A 267 19.69 15.83 26.29
N TYR A 268 18.38 16.09 26.31
CA TYR A 268 17.57 15.89 27.51
C TYR A 268 17.03 14.46 27.47
N LEU A 269 17.67 13.56 28.22
CA LEU A 269 17.09 12.25 28.50
C LEU A 269 16.05 12.45 29.60
N PRO A 270 14.79 12.00 29.41
CA PRO A 270 13.82 12.02 30.50
C PRO A 270 14.36 11.17 31.66
N GLU A 271 14.26 11.70 32.89
CA GLU A 271 14.60 10.92 34.07
C GLU A 271 13.77 9.62 34.07
N PRO A 272 14.38 8.47 34.41
CA PRO A 272 13.62 7.24 34.57
C PRO A 272 12.55 7.48 35.63
N VAL A 273 11.29 7.35 35.22
CA VAL A 273 10.14 7.38 36.12
C VAL A 273 10.38 6.29 37.17
N LYS A 274 10.69 6.70 38.40
CA LYS A 274 10.67 5.79 39.53
C LYS A 274 9.23 5.32 39.69
N ASP A 275 9.03 4.00 39.63
CA ASP A 275 7.78 3.33 39.91
C ASP A 275 7.15 3.86 41.20
N ASN A 276 6.22 4.81 41.08
CA ASN A 276 5.25 5.11 42.10
C ASN A 276 4.01 4.30 41.77
N LYS A 277 3.82 3.23 42.54
CA LYS A 277 2.58 2.44 42.60
C LYS A 277 1.37 3.39 42.66
N PRO A 278 0.28 3.12 41.92
CA PRO A 278 -0.90 3.95 41.99
C PRO A 278 -1.55 3.80 43.37
N THR A 279 -1.51 4.86 44.17
CA THR A 279 -2.42 5.07 45.29
C THR A 279 -3.79 5.44 44.71
N LEU A 280 -4.75 4.54 44.86
CA LEU A 280 -6.18 4.81 44.68
C LEU A 280 -6.61 5.88 45.70
N THR A 281 -6.81 7.12 45.24
CA THR A 281 -7.55 8.12 45.99
C THR A 281 -9.00 8.14 45.52
N THR A 282 -9.87 7.70 46.42
CA THR A 282 -11.32 7.89 46.40
C THR A 282 -11.67 9.38 46.36
N TYR A 283 -12.42 9.81 45.34
CA TYR A 283 -13.34 10.95 45.43
C TYR A 283 -14.72 10.33 45.69
N GLY A 284 -15.46 10.63 46.75
CA GLY A 284 -15.66 11.93 47.38
C GLY A 284 -16.99 12.48 46.88
N ASN A 285 -18.07 12.12 47.59
CA ASN A 285 -19.45 12.53 47.32
C ASN A 285 -19.58 14.04 47.13
N VAL A 286 -20.32 14.43 46.09
CA VAL A 286 -21.01 15.71 46.01
C VAL A 286 -22.49 15.38 45.85
N THR A 287 -23.28 16.01 46.71
CA THR A 287 -24.74 15.97 46.91
C THR A 287 -25.60 15.59 45.71
#